data_AF-A0A0N4VTR1-F1
#
_entry.id   AF-A0A0N4VTR1-F1
#
_cell.length_a   1.000
_cell.length_b   1.000
_cell.length_c   1.000
_cell.angle_alpha   90.00
_cell.angle_beta   90.00
_cell.angle_gamma   90.00
#
_symmetry.space_group_name_H-M   'P 1'
#
loop_
_entity.id
_entity.type
_entity.pdbx_description
1 polymer ?
#
loop_
_entity_poly.entity_id
_entity_poly.type
_entity_poly.pdbx_seq_one_letter_code
_entity_poly.pdbx_strand_id
1 'polypeptide(L)'
;MEPGRRPTVEFPTQTVNRLSMSIEEIRAEVSHIHDDIHMLIERFAPTSPCAFCPLDENMDRHQSADYYNYPEPFLRNVRAVDLHLCGRCLRPVHGGSCHVKYASYRGEHKVLLCGQSEQ
;
A
#
# COMPACT_ATOMS: atom_id res chain seq x y z
N MET A 1 20.68 -37.72 63.87
CA MET A 1 19.74 -37.64 62.74
C MET A 1 19.74 -36.18 62.29
N GLU A 2 20.51 -35.85 61.25
CA GLU A 2 20.56 -34.50 60.68
C GLU A 2 19.37 -34.29 59.72
N PRO A 3 18.68 -33.14 59.75
CA PRO A 3 17.54 -32.90 58.87
C PRO A 3 18.03 -32.64 57.44
N GLY A 4 17.49 -33.42 56.49
CA GLY A 4 17.78 -33.28 55.07
C GLY A 4 17.47 -31.89 54.55
N ARG A 5 18.51 -31.14 54.20
CA ARG A 5 18.42 -29.85 53.50
C ARG A 5 17.78 -30.09 52.13
N ARG A 6 16.51 -29.68 51.96
CA ARG A 6 15.83 -29.72 50.66
C ARG A 6 16.56 -28.81 49.66
N PRO A 7 16.81 -29.24 48.42
CA PRO A 7 17.36 -28.38 47.39
C PRO A 7 16.36 -27.24 47.11
N THR A 8 16.87 -26.00 47.11
CA THR A 8 16.07 -24.78 46.97
C THR A 8 15.51 -24.67 45.55
N VAL A 9 14.19 -24.50 45.44
CA VAL A 9 13.44 -24.39 44.16
C VAL A 9 13.73 -23.08 43.41
N GLU A 10 14.48 -22.17 44.02
CA GLU A 10 14.71 -20.80 43.57
C GLU A 10 15.48 -20.71 42.25
N PHE A 11 16.44 -21.62 42.01
CA PHE A 11 17.25 -21.61 40.80
C PHE A 11 16.47 -22.04 39.54
N PRO A 12 15.66 -23.13 39.59
CA PRO A 12 14.68 -23.42 38.55
C PRO A 12 13.72 -22.25 38.28
N THR A 13 13.17 -21.62 39.32
CA THR A 13 12.22 -20.51 39.17
C THR A 13 12.86 -19.30 38.49
N GLN A 14 14.09 -18.94 38.87
CA GLN A 14 14.79 -17.81 38.26
C GLN A 14 15.13 -18.05 36.78
N THR A 15 15.47 -19.29 36.44
CA THR A 15 15.70 -19.71 35.04
C THR A 15 14.40 -19.63 34.23
N VAL A 16 13.29 -20.15 34.76
CA VAL A 16 11.98 -20.10 34.10
C VAL A 16 11.52 -18.66 33.88
N ASN A 17 11.69 -17.77 34.86
CA ASN A 17 11.31 -16.37 34.72
C ASN A 17 12.11 -15.67 33.62
N ARG A 18 13.42 -15.91 33.53
CA ARG A 18 14.27 -15.36 32.47
C ARG A 18 13.83 -15.85 31.09
N LEU A 19 13.54 -17.14 30.96
CA LEU A 19 13.04 -17.71 29.70
C LEU A 19 11.67 -17.14 29.34
N SER A 20 10.77 -16.95 30.31
CA SER A 20 9.46 -16.33 30.08
C SER A 20 9.59 -14.92 29.52
N MET A 21 10.46 -14.10 30.11
CA MET A 21 10.73 -12.74 29.62
C MET A 21 11.31 -12.74 28.20
N SER A 22 12.28 -13.61 27.93
CA SER A 22 12.85 -13.72 26.58
C SER A 22 11.84 -14.21 25.54
N ILE A 23 10.91 -15.11 25.92
CA ILE A 23 9.83 -15.57 25.04
C ILE A 23 8.87 -14.42 24.72
N GLU A 24 8.50 -13.60 25.71
CA GLU A 24 7.64 -12.44 25.52
C GLU A 24 8.29 -11.39 24.61
N GLU A 25 9.58 -11.13 24.81
CA GLU A 25 10.37 -10.22 23.98
C GLU A 25 10.45 -10.72 22.52
N ILE A 26 10.81 -11.99 22.31
CA ILE A 26 10.84 -12.60 20.98
C ILE A 26 9.46 -12.53 20.31
N ARG A 27 8.39 -12.76 21.07
CA ARG A 27 7.02 -12.70 20.52
C ARG A 27 6.66 -11.28 20.07
N ALA A 28 7.06 -10.26 20.83
CA ALA A 28 6.85 -8.87 20.44
C ALA A 28 7.61 -8.54 19.16
N GLU A 29 8.89 -8.89 19.08
CA GLU A 29 9.72 -8.68 17.88
C GLU A 29 9.15 -9.38 16.64
N VAL A 30 8.70 -10.64 16.78
CA VAL A 30 8.05 -11.37 15.67
C VAL A 30 6.76 -10.67 15.22
N SER A 31 5.97 -10.12 16.14
CA SER A 31 4.77 -9.36 15.80
C SER A 31 5.13 -8.10 15.02
N HIS A 32 6.14 -7.36 15.45
CA HIS A 32 6.61 -6.15 14.76
C HIS A 32 7.14 -6.47 13.35
N ILE A 33 7.94 -7.51 13.20
CA ILE A 33 8.44 -7.96 11.89
C ILE A 33 7.28 -8.34 10.97
N HIS A 34 6.24 -9.00 11.50
CA HIS A 34 5.07 -9.36 10.71
C HIS A 34 4.32 -8.13 10.20
N ASP A 35 4.13 -7.11 11.05
CA ASP A 35 3.50 -5.86 10.67
C ASP A 35 4.33 -5.09 9.61
N ASP A 36 5.65 -5.05 9.79
CA ASP A 36 6.59 -4.44 8.84
C ASP A 36 6.52 -5.14 7.48
N ILE A 37 6.50 -6.48 7.46
CA ILE A 37 6.37 -7.27 6.23
C ILE A 37 5.03 -6.95 5.55
N HIS A 38 3.93 -6.86 6.30
CA HIS A 38 2.62 -6.55 5.73
C HIS A 38 2.61 -5.17 5.06
N MET A 39 3.17 -4.17 5.73
CA MET A 39 3.33 -2.82 5.18
C MET A 39 4.19 -2.82 3.90
N LEU A 40 5.28 -3.60 3.87
CA LEU A 40 6.12 -3.74 2.69
C LEU A 40 5.35 -4.39 1.53
N ILE A 41 4.58 -5.46 1.79
CA ILE A 41 3.76 -6.12 0.78
C ILE A 41 2.77 -5.13 0.16
N GLU A 42 2.05 -4.35 0.98
CA GLU A 42 1.11 -3.35 0.48
C GLU A 42 1.79 -2.27 -0.35
N ARG A 43 2.96 -1.80 0.09
CA ARG A 43 3.72 -0.75 -0.59
C ARG A 43 4.33 -1.21 -1.92
N PHE A 44 4.76 -2.46 -2.00
CA PHE A 44 5.41 -3.05 -3.17
C PHE A 44 4.47 -3.92 -3.99
N ALA A 45 3.17 -3.91 -3.67
CA ALA A 45 2.16 -4.58 -4.47
C ALA A 45 2.26 -4.10 -5.92
N PRO A 46 2.34 -5.02 -6.89
CA PRO A 46 2.44 -4.64 -8.29
C PRO A 46 1.20 -3.86 -8.69
N THR A 47 1.40 -2.71 -9.32
CA THR A 47 0.32 -1.87 -9.85
C THR A 47 0.42 -1.80 -11.36
N SER A 48 -0.73 -1.75 -12.03
CA SER A 48 -0.79 -1.57 -13.47
C SER A 48 -0.22 -0.18 -13.84
N PRO A 49 0.68 -0.06 -14.82
CA PRO A 49 1.13 1.25 -15.32
C PRO A 49 0.00 2.05 -16.00
N CYS A 50 -1.09 1.38 -16.39
CA CYS A 50 -2.29 1.99 -16.89
C CYS A 50 -3.34 2.10 -15.78
N ALA A 51 -3.76 3.32 -15.46
CA ALA A 51 -4.79 3.57 -14.45
C ALA A 51 -6.19 3.06 -14.88
N PHE A 52 -6.38 2.74 -16.17
CA PHE A 52 -7.66 2.28 -16.72
C PHE A 52 -7.77 0.75 -16.80
N CYS A 53 -6.65 0.04 -16.72
CA CYS A 53 -6.57 -1.42 -16.79
C CYS A 53 -6.19 -2.00 -15.43
N PRO A 54 -6.84 -3.08 -14.99
CA PRO A 54 -6.30 -3.90 -13.92
C PRO A 54 -4.98 -4.56 -14.36
N LEU A 55 -4.18 -5.01 -13.38
CA LEU A 55 -2.82 -5.50 -13.61
C LEU A 55 -2.78 -6.72 -14.54
N ASP A 56 -3.76 -7.60 -14.44
CA ASP A 56 -3.92 -8.84 -15.21
C ASP A 56 -4.33 -8.59 -16.68
N GLU A 57 -4.99 -7.46 -16.96
CA GLU A 57 -5.36 -7.09 -18.33
C GLU A 57 -4.27 -6.27 -19.04
N ASN A 58 -3.33 -5.65 -18.30
CA ASN A 58 -2.24 -4.84 -18.85
C ASN A 58 -0.97 -5.67 -19.18
N MET A 59 -1.12 -6.66 -20.05
CA MET A 59 -0.06 -7.62 -20.39
C MET A 59 1.10 -6.99 -21.17
N ASP A 60 0.83 -5.96 -21.97
CA ASP A 60 1.80 -5.18 -22.75
C ASP A 60 2.44 -4.04 -21.94
N ARG A 61 2.00 -3.82 -20.70
CA ARG A 61 2.53 -2.82 -19.75
C ARG A 61 2.48 -1.38 -20.31
N HIS A 62 1.46 -1.07 -21.09
CA HIS A 62 1.28 0.27 -21.65
C HIS A 62 1.01 1.29 -20.54
N GLN A 63 1.39 2.55 -20.80
CA GLN A 63 1.04 3.66 -19.91
C GLN A 63 -0.38 4.11 -20.19
N SER A 64 -1.01 4.77 -19.21
CA SER A 64 -2.38 5.31 -19.35
C SER A 64 -2.56 6.21 -20.59
N ALA A 65 -1.48 6.83 -21.08
CA ALA A 65 -1.48 7.67 -22.27
C ALA A 65 -1.62 6.88 -23.58
N ASP A 66 -1.10 5.66 -23.60
CA ASP A 66 -1.01 4.79 -24.78
C ASP A 66 -2.20 3.83 -24.87
N TYR A 67 -3.18 3.98 -23.96
CA TYR A 67 -4.29 3.03 -23.89
C TYR A 67 -5.22 3.15 -25.10
N TYR A 68 -5.27 2.09 -25.90
CA TYR A 68 -5.91 2.06 -27.21
C TYR A 68 -7.43 1.91 -27.16
N ASN A 69 -8.00 1.34 -26.09
CA ASN A 69 -9.45 1.15 -25.96
C ASN A 69 -10.21 2.47 -25.71
N TYR A 70 -9.51 3.47 -25.16
CA TYR A 70 -10.05 4.81 -24.93
C TYR A 70 -9.13 5.83 -25.60
N PRO A 71 -9.15 5.94 -26.94
CA PRO A 71 -8.29 6.88 -27.65
C PRO A 71 -8.69 8.33 -27.36
N GLU A 72 -10.00 8.55 -27.19
CA GLU A 72 -10.56 9.88 -26.95
C GLU A 72 -10.46 10.29 -25.47
N PRO A 73 -10.05 11.53 -25.17
CA PRO A 73 -9.96 12.02 -23.80
C PRO A 73 -11.28 11.97 -23.03
N PHE A 74 -12.42 12.18 -23.71
CA PHE A 74 -13.75 12.04 -23.09
C PHE A 74 -14.00 10.60 -22.61
N LEU A 75 -13.65 9.58 -23.40
CA LEU A 75 -13.80 8.18 -23.00
C LEU A 75 -12.91 7.84 -21.80
N ARG A 76 -11.69 8.40 -21.75
CA ARG A 76 -10.79 8.26 -20.59
C ARG A 76 -11.38 8.92 -19.35
N ASN A 77 -12.06 10.06 -19.51
CA ASN A 77 -12.74 10.76 -18.42
C ASN A 77 -13.89 9.93 -17.86
N VAL A 78 -14.78 9.42 -18.73
CA VAL A 78 -15.87 8.51 -18.34
C VAL A 78 -15.31 7.30 -17.61
N ARG A 79 -14.27 6.66 -18.14
CA ARG A 79 -13.63 5.52 -17.48
C ARG A 79 -13.03 5.88 -16.13
N ALA A 80 -12.41 7.05 -15.99
CA ALA A 80 -11.87 7.51 -14.71
C ALA A 80 -12.98 7.68 -13.67
N VAL A 81 -14.16 8.18 -14.07
CA VAL A 81 -15.34 8.28 -13.21
C VAL A 81 -15.85 6.89 -12.82
N ASP A 82 -16.00 5.97 -13.78
CA ASP A 82 -16.45 4.59 -13.52
C ASP A 82 -15.53 3.88 -12.54
N LEU A 83 -14.21 4.07 -12.67
CA LEU A 83 -13.19 3.50 -11.79
C LEU A 83 -13.00 4.29 -10.48
N HIS A 84 -13.81 5.31 -10.22
CA HIS A 84 -13.73 6.15 -9.02
C HIS A 84 -12.31 6.70 -8.81
N LEU A 85 -11.74 7.25 -9.88
CA LEU A 85 -10.44 7.88 -9.89
C LEU A 85 -10.54 9.40 -9.82
N CYS A 86 -9.59 10.01 -9.13
CA CYS A 86 -9.40 11.46 -9.15
C CYS A 86 -8.98 11.90 -10.56
N GLY A 87 -9.76 12.80 -11.17
CA GLY A 87 -9.44 13.36 -12.48
C GLY A 87 -8.10 14.11 -12.57
N ARG A 88 -7.48 14.47 -11.44
CA ARG A 88 -6.17 15.14 -11.41
C ARG A 88 -5.00 14.18 -11.34
N CYS A 89 -5.05 13.17 -10.47
CA CYS A 89 -3.90 12.30 -10.22
C CYS A 89 -4.09 10.86 -10.71
N LEU A 90 -5.29 10.48 -11.16
CA LEU A 90 -5.70 9.11 -11.53
C LEU A 90 -5.46 8.07 -10.42
N ARG A 91 -5.46 8.50 -9.15
CA ARG A 91 -5.53 7.62 -7.98
C ARG A 91 -6.99 7.50 -7.52
N PRO A 92 -7.35 6.54 -6.65
CA PRO A 92 -8.70 6.48 -6.07
C PRO A 92 -9.17 7.85 -5.55
N VAL A 93 -10.47 8.14 -5.71
CA VAL A 93 -11.05 9.41 -5.24
C VAL A 93 -10.70 9.61 -3.77
N HIS A 94 -10.22 10.82 -3.46
CA HIS A 94 -9.88 11.25 -2.11
C HIS A 94 -10.76 12.44 -1.72
N GLY A 95 -11.29 12.44 -0.50
CA GLY A 95 -12.23 13.47 -0.01
C GLY A 95 -11.64 14.87 0.21
N GLY A 96 -10.34 15.06 -0.03
CA GLY A 96 -9.64 16.35 0.08
C GLY A 96 -9.22 16.94 -1.28
N SER A 97 -8.68 18.16 -1.25
CA SER A 97 -8.11 18.80 -2.44
C SER A 97 -6.94 18.00 -3.00
N CYS A 98 -6.99 17.60 -4.28
CA CYS A 98 -5.83 16.98 -4.91
C CYS A 98 -4.69 18.00 -4.99
N HIS A 99 -3.55 17.72 -4.35
CA HIS A 99 -2.39 18.60 -4.36
C HIS A 99 -1.49 18.43 -5.59
N VAL A 100 -1.85 17.53 -6.53
CA VAL A 100 -1.13 17.39 -7.80
C VAL A 100 -1.37 18.64 -8.64
N LYS A 101 -0.36 19.50 -8.71
CA LYS A 101 -0.30 20.66 -9.60
C LYS A 101 0.54 20.26 -10.81
N TYR A 102 -0.04 20.26 -12.00
CA TYR A 102 0.74 20.08 -13.23
C TYR A 102 1.54 21.36 -13.49
N ALA A 103 2.82 21.21 -13.84
CA ALA A 103 3.69 22.35 -14.13
C ALA A 103 3.23 23.18 -15.35
N SER A 104 2.36 22.63 -16.20
CA SER A 104 2.01 23.20 -17.50
C SER A 104 0.54 23.57 -17.70
N TYR A 105 -0.38 23.33 -16.76
CA TYR A 105 -1.81 23.62 -16.99
C TYR A 105 -2.54 24.14 -15.74
N ARG A 106 -3.39 25.16 -15.92
CA ARG A 106 -4.39 25.68 -14.97
C ARG A 106 -5.69 24.87 -14.93
N GLY A 107 -5.68 23.63 -15.43
CA GLY A 107 -6.88 22.80 -15.54
C GLY A 107 -7.24 22.07 -14.25
N GLU A 108 -8.52 21.70 -14.10
CA GLU A 108 -9.00 20.93 -12.95
C GLU A 108 -8.77 19.40 -13.09
N HIS A 109 -8.24 18.95 -14.23
CA HIS A 109 -8.03 17.53 -14.56
C HIS A 109 -6.72 17.29 -15.31
N LYS A 110 -6.27 16.02 -15.37
CA LYS A 110 -5.05 15.58 -16.05
C LYS A 110 -5.22 15.73 -17.56
N VAL A 111 -4.15 16.14 -18.26
CA VAL A 111 -4.14 16.34 -19.73
C VAL A 111 -4.65 15.13 -20.51
N LEU A 112 -4.41 13.91 -19.99
CA LEU A 112 -4.91 12.67 -20.58
C LEU A 112 -6.44 12.58 -20.65
N LEU A 113 -7.15 13.39 -19.86
CA LEU A 113 -8.61 13.48 -19.79
C LEU A 113 -9.16 14.73 -20.47
N CYS A 114 -8.31 15.64 -20.97
CA CYS A 114 -8.72 16.86 -21.66
C CYS A 114 -9.03 16.55 -23.13
N GLY A 115 -10.26 16.79 -23.58
CA GLY A 115 -10.53 16.94 -25.02
C GLY A 115 -9.76 18.16 -25.54
N GLN A 116 -9.32 18.17 -26.80
CA GLN A 116 -8.55 19.28 -27.38
C GLN A 116 -9.30 20.64 -27.48
N SER A 117 -10.34 20.85 -26.68
CA SER A 117 -11.22 22.00 -26.74
C SER A 117 -11.21 22.79 -25.43
N GLU A 118 -10.02 23.21 -24.98
CA GLU A 118 -9.84 24.37 -24.10
C GLU A 118 -8.54 25.11 -24.48
N GLN A 119 -8.56 25.68 -25.68
CA GLN A 119 -7.74 26.82 -26.10
C GLN A 119 -8.57 27.69 -27.05
#